data_AF-A0A9W8GQF8-F1
#
_entry.id   AF-A0A9W8GQF8-F1
#
_cell.length_a   1.000
_cell.length_b   1.000
_cell.length_c   1.000
_cell.angle_alpha   90.00
_cell.angle_beta   90.00
_cell.angle_gamma   90.00
#
_symmetry.space_group_name_H-M   'P 1'
#
loop_
_entity.id
_entity.type
_entity.pdbx_description
1 polymer ?
#
loop_
_entity_poly.entity_id
_entity_poly.type
_entity_poly.pdbx_seq_one_letter_code
_entity_poly.pdbx_strand_id
1 'polypeptide(L)'
;MSSAEPHGRADQYYATSERPDGNARYHEHPKVVMLPEHEIAIPQAADYELPELLALHPMYDPTNWPLYNLRYRFRDYFAEFWGTFILIFFGDGVVATVTFNTTNAASSYLAITFGWGIGLAMALYCCMGISGGHLNPAVTFSNALFGKFSWRKVPGYMFAQFLGAFAAAATLYGIFKDQFDVFDGGNRQLMGPQGTGGIWCTYAKPGNGKFFSAFSEIVNTAILLFIIFSIGDDRLTPAKHHLPIAIGLLVFAIGTCTGWVTGYAINPARDFGPRVFSTILYGSDPFTFGGHYFWVPLTMPFVGACLGIFVYQFFILPEPKPKKD
;
A
#
# COMPACT_ATOMS: atom_id res chain seq x y z
N MET A 1 2.04 2.12 -55.91
CA MET A 1 1.70 0.69 -55.98
C MET A 1 2.20 0.09 -54.67
N SER A 2 1.32 -0.13 -53.69
CA SER A 2 0.68 -1.44 -53.37
C SER A 2 1.75 -2.51 -53.10
N SER A 3 1.84 -3.23 -51.98
CA SER A 3 0.80 -3.80 -51.10
C SER A 3 1.44 -4.54 -49.90
N ALA A 4 0.67 -4.66 -48.81
CA ALA A 4 0.53 -5.81 -47.89
C ALA A 4 1.70 -6.26 -46.94
N GLU A 5 1.39 -6.19 -45.64
CA GLU A 5 1.84 -7.07 -44.53
C GLU A 5 1.45 -8.55 -44.76
N PRO A 6 1.98 -9.62 -44.07
CA PRO A 6 1.95 -9.68 -42.59
C PRO A 6 2.90 -10.66 -41.82
N HIS A 7 2.77 -10.60 -40.49
CA HIS A 7 2.93 -11.65 -39.45
C HIS A 7 4.26 -12.41 -39.22
N GLY A 8 4.72 -12.33 -37.97
CA GLY A 8 4.83 -13.52 -37.11
C GLY A 8 6.21 -14.19 -36.99
N ARG A 9 6.85 -14.03 -35.82
CA ARG A 9 7.65 -15.10 -35.22
C ARG A 9 7.81 -14.88 -33.71
N ALA A 10 6.99 -15.60 -32.94
CA ALA A 10 7.27 -15.94 -31.56
C ALA A 10 7.50 -17.45 -31.56
N ASP A 11 8.76 -17.85 -31.50
CA ASP A 11 9.30 -19.19 -31.26
C ASP A 11 10.80 -18.89 -31.00
N GLN A 12 11.48 -19.31 -29.93
CA GLN A 12 11.50 -20.60 -29.26
C GLN A 12 12.20 -20.38 -27.91
N TYR A 13 11.73 -20.98 -26.82
CA TYR A 13 12.58 -21.57 -25.77
C TYR A 13 11.71 -22.52 -24.93
N TYR A 14 11.57 -23.76 -25.38
CA TYR A 14 11.29 -24.88 -24.49
C TYR A 14 12.46 -25.85 -24.59
N ALA A 15 13.13 -26.07 -23.46
CA ALA A 15 14.26 -26.97 -23.34
C ALA A 15 13.81 -28.42 -23.53
N THR A 16 14.37 -29.11 -24.51
CA THR A 16 14.26 -30.57 -24.65
C THR A 16 15.45 -31.22 -23.95
N SER A 17 15.19 -32.05 -22.94
CA SER A 17 16.19 -32.95 -22.37
C SER A 17 16.35 -34.16 -23.30
N GLU A 18 17.49 -34.28 -23.98
CA GLU A 18 17.83 -35.45 -24.80
C GLU A 18 18.42 -36.59 -23.93
N ARG A 19 18.01 -37.84 -24.20
CA ARG A 19 18.71 -39.06 -23.75
C ARG A 19 19.59 -39.62 -24.88
N PRO A 20 20.66 -40.39 -24.56
CA PRO A 20 21.75 -40.66 -25.49
C PRO A 20 21.60 -41.93 -26.35
N ASP A 21 20.38 -42.41 -26.59
CA ASP A 21 20.11 -43.59 -27.43
C ASP A 21 19.17 -43.24 -28.59
N GLY A 22 19.75 -43.05 -29.78
CA GLY A 22 19.10 -42.51 -30.99
C GLY A 22 17.98 -43.36 -31.61
N ASN A 23 16.84 -43.48 -30.93
CA ASN A 23 15.60 -44.03 -31.48
C ASN A 23 14.44 -43.02 -31.33
N ALA A 24 14.06 -42.38 -32.44
CA ALA A 24 12.85 -41.57 -32.50
C ALA A 24 11.60 -42.47 -32.54
N ARG A 25 10.73 -42.36 -31.51
CA ARG A 25 9.34 -42.85 -31.59
C ARG A 25 8.43 -41.67 -31.95
N TYR A 26 7.80 -41.74 -33.11
CA TYR A 26 6.65 -40.89 -33.42
C TYR A 26 5.47 -41.36 -32.55
N HIS A 27 5.03 -40.53 -31.62
CA HIS A 27 3.74 -40.71 -30.97
C HIS A 27 2.66 -40.19 -31.93
N GLU A 28 1.83 -41.08 -32.45
CA GLU A 28 0.60 -40.70 -33.17
C GLU A 28 -0.29 -39.85 -32.25
N HIS A 29 -0.70 -38.68 -32.73
CA HIS A 29 -1.67 -37.83 -32.03
C HIS A 29 -3.01 -38.55 -31.89
N PRO A 30 -3.68 -38.50 -30.72
CA PRO A 30 -5.02 -39.05 -30.59
C PRO A 30 -5.99 -38.27 -31.49
N LYS A 31 -6.76 -39.00 -32.32
CA LYS A 31 -7.84 -38.42 -33.14
C LYS A 31 -8.85 -37.73 -32.23
N VAL A 32 -9.08 -36.44 -32.46
CA VAL A 32 -10.14 -35.66 -31.80
C VAL A 32 -11.49 -36.23 -32.25
N VAL A 33 -12.19 -36.92 -31.35
CA VAL A 33 -13.60 -37.29 -31.54
C VAL A 33 -14.42 -36.04 -31.21
N MET A 34 -14.99 -35.40 -32.22
CA MET A 34 -15.96 -34.31 -32.03
C MET A 34 -17.24 -34.93 -31.45
N LEU A 35 -17.53 -34.64 -30.18
CA LEU A 35 -18.82 -34.97 -29.56
C LEU A 35 -19.90 -34.02 -30.11
N PRO A 36 -21.15 -34.49 -30.30
CA PRO A 36 -22.23 -33.66 -30.82
C PRO A 36 -22.52 -32.49 -29.87
N GLU A 37 -22.72 -31.30 -30.45
CA GLU A 37 -23.12 -30.09 -29.74
C GLU A 37 -24.50 -30.30 -29.10
N HIS A 38 -24.53 -30.71 -27.84
CA HIS A 38 -25.67 -30.42 -26.99
C HIS A 38 -25.56 -28.94 -26.61
N GLU A 39 -26.55 -28.14 -27.01
CA GLU A 39 -26.78 -26.80 -26.46
C GLU A 39 -26.92 -26.90 -24.94
N ILE A 40 -25.79 -26.74 -24.24
CA ILE A 40 -25.81 -26.36 -22.84
C ILE A 40 -26.25 -24.90 -22.88
N ALA A 41 -27.50 -24.64 -22.52
CA ALA A 41 -27.96 -23.29 -22.25
C ALA A 41 -27.08 -22.73 -21.13
N ILE A 42 -26.07 -21.94 -21.50
CA ILE A 42 -25.31 -21.11 -20.57
C ILE A 42 -26.32 -20.06 -20.10
N PRO A 43 -26.69 -20.01 -18.81
CA PRO A 43 -27.54 -18.94 -18.32
C PRO A 43 -26.85 -17.62 -18.65
N GLN A 44 -27.54 -16.69 -19.30
CA GLN A 44 -27.03 -15.35 -19.53
C GLN A 44 -26.57 -14.78 -18.17
N ALA A 45 -25.37 -14.20 -18.15
CA ALA A 45 -24.72 -13.63 -16.97
C ALA A 45 -25.41 -12.35 -16.43
N ALA A 46 -26.74 -12.29 -16.48
CA ALA A 46 -27.54 -11.13 -16.14
C ALA A 46 -28.34 -11.27 -14.83
N ASP A 47 -28.44 -12.47 -14.23
CA ASP A 47 -29.35 -12.70 -13.09
C ASP A 47 -28.66 -12.99 -11.75
N TYR A 48 -27.33 -12.89 -11.66
CA TYR A 48 -26.66 -12.81 -10.36
C TYR A 48 -26.39 -11.36 -10.03
N GLU A 49 -27.38 -10.68 -9.45
CA GLU A 49 -27.07 -9.47 -8.71
C GLU A 49 -26.04 -9.87 -7.63
N LEU A 50 -24.92 -9.14 -7.57
CA LEU A 50 -23.90 -9.26 -6.52
C LEU A 50 -24.37 -9.11 -5.04
N PRO A 51 -25.63 -8.75 -4.66
CA PRO A 51 -26.06 -8.67 -3.28
C PRO A 51 -26.18 -10.01 -2.55
N GLU A 52 -26.56 -11.14 -3.17
CA GLU A 52 -26.90 -12.35 -2.38
C GLU A 52 -25.68 -13.02 -1.70
N LEU A 53 -24.49 -12.96 -2.32
CA LEU A 53 -23.27 -13.52 -1.73
C LEU A 53 -22.69 -12.64 -0.59
N LEU A 54 -22.96 -11.32 -0.63
CA LEU A 54 -22.59 -10.33 0.40
C LEU A 54 -23.67 -10.19 1.47
N ALA A 55 -24.92 -10.52 1.15
CA ALA A 55 -26.06 -10.62 2.05
C ALA A 55 -26.02 -11.95 2.83
N LEU A 56 -24.83 -12.34 3.29
CA LEU A 56 -24.70 -13.28 4.39
C LEU A 56 -25.46 -12.70 5.59
N HIS A 57 -26.70 -13.18 5.66
CA HIS A 57 -27.75 -13.04 6.64
C HIS A 57 -27.39 -12.41 8.00
N PRO A 58 -28.34 -11.68 8.62
CA PRO A 58 -28.29 -11.31 10.03
C PRO A 58 -28.49 -12.56 10.92
N MET A 59 -27.53 -13.48 10.94
CA MET A 59 -27.51 -14.59 11.90
C MET A 59 -26.66 -14.29 13.12
N TYR A 60 -26.00 -13.14 13.16
CA TYR A 60 -25.19 -12.72 14.29
C TYR A 60 -25.68 -11.38 14.80
N ASP A 61 -26.43 -11.36 15.89
CA ASP A 61 -26.61 -10.13 16.67
C ASP A 61 -25.25 -9.78 17.27
N PRO A 62 -24.56 -8.73 16.79
CA PRO A 62 -23.22 -8.42 17.24
C PRO A 62 -23.17 -8.06 18.72
N THR A 63 -24.31 -7.70 19.32
CA THR A 63 -24.41 -7.35 20.75
C THR A 63 -24.25 -8.55 21.67
N ASN A 64 -24.54 -9.76 21.17
CA ASN A 64 -24.39 -11.02 21.92
C ASN A 64 -22.94 -11.55 21.94
N TRP A 65 -21.99 -10.84 21.29
CA TRP A 65 -20.57 -11.19 21.38
C TRP A 65 -20.03 -10.88 22.78
N PRO A 66 -19.33 -11.81 23.47
CA PRO A 66 -18.77 -11.56 24.80
C PRO A 66 -17.84 -10.34 24.88
N LEU A 67 -17.18 -9.98 23.78
CA LEU A 67 -16.31 -8.80 23.70
C LEU A 67 -16.98 -7.60 23.00
N TYR A 68 -18.31 -7.58 22.83
CA TYR A 68 -19.01 -6.53 22.09
C TYR A 68 -18.69 -5.15 22.67
N ASN A 69 -18.81 -4.99 23.98
CA ASN A 69 -18.57 -3.71 24.65
C ASN A 69 -17.12 -3.23 24.48
N LEU A 70 -16.15 -4.15 24.55
CA LEU A 70 -14.74 -3.86 24.28
C LEU A 70 -14.54 -3.43 22.82
N ARG A 71 -15.02 -4.25 21.88
CA ARG A 71 -14.95 -3.97 20.44
C ARG A 71 -15.57 -2.62 20.12
N TYR A 72 -16.76 -2.34 20.61
CA TYR A 72 -17.50 -1.12 20.32
C TYR A 72 -16.82 0.11 20.92
N ARG A 73 -16.33 0.01 22.17
CA ARG A 73 -15.65 1.12 22.86
C ARG A 73 -14.32 1.51 22.21
N PHE A 74 -13.58 0.54 21.67
CA PHE A 74 -12.25 0.75 21.09
C PHE A 74 -12.21 0.53 19.56
N ARG A 75 -13.37 0.51 18.90
CA ARG A 75 -13.53 0.15 17.48
C ARG A 75 -12.70 1.01 16.53
N ASP A 76 -12.52 2.26 16.90
CA ASP A 76 -11.71 3.24 16.18
C ASP A 76 -10.22 2.89 16.24
N TYR A 77 -9.69 2.55 17.41
CA TYR A 77 -8.31 2.08 17.54
C TYR A 77 -8.08 0.76 16.81
N PHE A 78 -9.04 -0.18 16.87
CA PHE A 78 -8.96 -1.42 16.10
C PHE A 78 -9.01 -1.17 14.59
N ALA A 79 -9.83 -0.22 14.14
CA ALA A 79 -9.89 0.16 12.73
C ALA A 79 -8.58 0.84 12.26
N GLU A 80 -7.95 1.68 13.09
CA GLU A 80 -6.62 2.23 12.78
C GLU A 80 -5.54 1.16 12.74
N PHE A 81 -5.53 0.22 13.70
CA PHE A 81 -4.61 -0.92 13.70
C PHE A 81 -4.75 -1.74 12.41
N TRP A 82 -5.97 -2.19 12.08
CA TRP A 82 -6.22 -3.05 10.92
C TRP A 82 -6.05 -2.31 9.59
N GLY A 83 -6.46 -1.05 9.51
CA GLY A 83 -6.24 -0.25 8.31
C GLY A 83 -4.75 -0.03 8.06
N THR A 84 -3.97 0.32 9.09
CA THR A 84 -2.52 0.45 8.93
C THR A 84 -1.86 -0.89 8.64
N PHE A 85 -2.33 -1.98 9.24
CA PHE A 85 -1.88 -3.32 8.87
C PHE A 85 -2.07 -3.59 7.37
N ILE A 86 -3.27 -3.36 6.83
CA ILE A 86 -3.57 -3.61 5.40
C ILE A 86 -2.71 -2.71 4.50
N LEU A 87 -2.56 -1.43 4.84
CA LEU A 87 -1.72 -0.49 4.12
C LEU A 87 -0.28 -1.01 3.98
N ILE A 88 0.31 -1.43 5.11
CA ILE A 88 1.70 -1.90 5.14
C ILE A 88 1.83 -3.30 4.56
N PHE A 89 0.85 -4.17 4.75
CA PHE A 89 0.83 -5.50 4.17
C PHE A 89 0.90 -5.44 2.64
N PHE A 90 0.12 -4.58 1.99
CA PHE A 90 0.19 -4.40 0.55
C PHE A 90 1.42 -3.61 0.11
N GLY A 91 1.75 -2.53 0.83
CA GLY A 91 2.86 -1.65 0.52
C GLY A 91 4.23 -2.34 0.59
N ASP A 92 4.57 -2.92 1.75
CA ASP A 92 5.83 -3.64 1.91
C ASP A 92 5.80 -4.96 1.10
N GLY A 93 4.63 -5.59 0.93
CA GLY A 93 4.45 -6.80 0.13
C GLY A 93 4.81 -6.62 -1.35
N VAL A 94 4.42 -5.49 -1.96
CA VAL A 94 4.83 -5.19 -3.35
C VAL A 94 6.32 -4.90 -3.45
N VAL A 95 6.92 -4.27 -2.42
CA VAL A 95 8.37 -4.06 -2.37
C VAL A 95 9.10 -5.40 -2.27
N ALA A 96 8.68 -6.29 -1.37
CA ALA A 96 9.24 -7.65 -1.24
C ALA A 96 9.12 -8.44 -2.55
N THR A 97 7.93 -8.42 -3.17
CA THR A 97 7.69 -9.09 -4.46
C THR A 97 8.67 -8.62 -5.53
N VAL A 98 8.88 -7.31 -5.63
CA VAL A 98 9.81 -6.72 -6.61
C VAL A 98 11.27 -6.97 -6.23
N THR A 99 11.62 -6.96 -4.95
CA THR A 99 12.98 -7.25 -4.48
C THR A 99 13.41 -8.67 -4.80
N PHE A 100 12.52 -9.65 -4.58
CA PHE A 100 12.85 -11.06 -4.81
C PHE A 100 12.62 -11.51 -6.25
N ASN A 101 11.77 -10.83 -7.02
CA ASN A 101 11.52 -11.15 -8.42
C ASN A 101 12.36 -10.27 -9.36
N THR A 102 13.60 -10.70 -9.62
CA THR A 102 14.57 -9.97 -10.44
C THR A 102 14.20 -9.87 -11.92
N THR A 103 13.27 -10.69 -12.41
CA THR A 103 12.81 -10.64 -13.82
C THR A 103 11.93 -9.42 -14.13
N ASN A 104 11.35 -8.79 -13.09
CA ASN A 104 10.47 -7.61 -13.22
C ASN A 104 11.21 -6.26 -13.14
N ALA A 105 12.53 -6.23 -13.29
CA ALA A 105 13.36 -5.05 -13.02
C ALA A 105 12.92 -3.78 -13.79
N ALA A 106 12.51 -3.92 -15.06
CA ALA A 106 12.13 -2.79 -15.92
C ALA A 106 10.85 -2.04 -15.48
N SER A 107 9.95 -2.70 -14.75
CA SER A 107 8.67 -2.11 -14.30
C SER A 107 8.56 -2.01 -12.77
N SER A 108 9.66 -2.32 -12.07
CA SER A 108 9.76 -2.46 -10.61
C SER A 108 9.21 -1.27 -9.83
N TYR A 109 9.62 -0.05 -10.18
CA TYR A 109 9.24 1.14 -9.42
C TYR A 109 7.76 1.51 -9.60
N LEU A 110 7.24 1.41 -10.83
CA LEU A 110 5.82 1.69 -11.11
C LEU A 110 4.90 0.68 -10.41
N ALA A 111 5.31 -0.60 -10.39
CA ALA A 111 4.58 -1.64 -9.65
C ALA A 111 4.53 -1.32 -8.15
N ILE A 112 5.67 -0.90 -7.56
CA ILE A 112 5.74 -0.47 -6.16
C ILE A 112 4.77 0.68 -5.91
N THR A 113 4.87 1.79 -6.64
CA THR A 113 4.04 2.97 -6.37
C THR A 113 2.56 2.68 -6.57
N PHE A 114 2.21 1.88 -7.58
CA PHE A 114 0.83 1.45 -7.83
C PHE A 114 0.30 0.55 -6.68
N GLY A 115 1.09 -0.42 -6.23
CA GLY A 115 0.76 -1.31 -5.12
C GLY A 115 0.54 -0.55 -3.81
N TRP A 116 1.37 0.46 -3.50
CA TRP A 116 1.17 1.34 -2.35
C TRP A 116 -0.14 2.13 -2.43
N GLY A 117 -0.45 2.70 -3.60
CA GLY A 117 -1.69 3.45 -3.81
C GLY A 117 -2.96 2.59 -3.67
N ILE A 118 -2.99 1.43 -4.33
CA ILE A 118 -4.12 0.50 -4.22
C ILE A 118 -4.24 -0.09 -2.81
N GLY A 119 -3.11 -0.43 -2.18
CA GLY A 119 -3.08 -0.91 -0.80
C GLY A 119 -3.71 0.09 0.18
N LEU A 120 -3.39 1.39 0.03
CA LEU A 120 -4.02 2.44 0.81
C LEU A 120 -5.52 2.56 0.54
N ALA A 121 -5.95 2.52 -0.72
CA ALA A 121 -7.37 2.59 -1.05
C ALA A 121 -8.16 1.44 -0.38
N MET A 122 -7.62 0.22 -0.41
CA MET A 122 -8.25 -0.95 0.21
C MET A 122 -8.28 -0.81 1.74
N ALA A 123 -7.19 -0.38 2.36
CA ALA A 123 -7.14 -0.10 3.79
C ALA A 123 -8.23 0.91 4.21
N LEU A 124 -8.36 2.00 3.46
CA LEU A 124 -9.34 3.05 3.73
C LEU A 124 -10.79 2.55 3.57
N TYR A 125 -11.09 1.72 2.56
CA TYR A 125 -12.41 1.10 2.47
C TYR A 125 -12.76 0.27 3.71
N CYS A 126 -11.78 -0.41 4.32
CA CYS A 126 -12.00 -1.22 5.52
C CYS A 126 -12.23 -0.39 6.80
N CYS A 127 -11.52 0.72 6.99
CA CYS A 127 -11.46 1.40 8.28
C CYS A 127 -12.10 2.80 8.32
N MET A 128 -12.21 3.50 7.18
CA MET A 128 -12.56 4.93 7.14
C MET A 128 -13.93 5.21 7.77
N GLY A 129 -14.92 4.35 7.52
CA GLY A 129 -16.27 4.49 8.08
C GLY A 129 -16.36 4.31 9.60
N ILE A 130 -15.30 3.84 10.26
CA ILE A 130 -15.26 3.59 11.71
C ILE A 130 -14.37 4.62 12.42
N SER A 131 -13.11 4.76 12.00
CA SER A 131 -12.11 5.61 12.68
C SER A 131 -11.89 6.98 12.03
N GLY A 132 -12.38 7.18 10.79
CA GLY A 132 -11.96 8.25 9.90
C GLY A 132 -10.79 7.85 8.99
N GLY A 133 -10.17 6.69 9.20
CA GLY A 133 -9.12 6.13 8.33
C GLY A 133 -7.89 7.03 8.26
N HIS A 134 -7.37 7.48 9.40
CA HIS A 134 -6.18 8.33 9.40
C HIS A 134 -4.96 7.57 8.94
N LEU A 135 -4.74 6.38 9.51
CA LEU A 135 -3.68 5.41 9.20
C LEU A 135 -2.26 5.97 9.24
N ASN A 136 -2.10 7.18 9.77
CA ASN A 136 -0.95 8.03 9.66
C ASN A 136 -0.90 8.98 10.87
N PRO A 137 0.17 8.91 11.69
CA PRO A 137 0.35 9.81 12.82
C PRO A 137 0.33 11.29 12.46
N ALA A 138 0.91 11.66 11.31
CA ALA A 138 0.94 13.05 10.86
C ALA A 138 -0.46 13.56 10.50
N VAL A 139 -1.29 12.73 9.84
CA VAL A 139 -2.71 13.04 9.56
C VAL A 139 -3.51 13.16 10.86
N THR A 140 -3.27 12.26 11.81
CA THR A 140 -3.98 12.25 13.11
C THR A 140 -3.67 13.50 13.92
N PHE A 141 -2.38 13.83 14.04
CA PHE A 141 -1.91 14.99 14.77
C PHE A 141 -2.39 16.29 14.12
N SER A 142 -2.24 16.43 12.81
CA SER A 142 -2.60 17.66 12.12
C SER A 142 -4.12 17.90 12.16
N ASN A 143 -4.95 16.86 12.01
CA ASN A 143 -6.40 17.02 12.21
C ASN A 143 -6.76 17.48 13.63
N ALA A 144 -6.05 16.99 14.66
CA ALA A 144 -6.27 17.47 16.03
C ALA A 144 -5.83 18.93 16.23
N LEU A 145 -4.68 19.30 15.65
CA LEU A 145 -4.15 20.67 15.69
C LEU A 145 -5.10 21.68 15.06
N PHE A 146 -5.71 21.33 13.93
CA PHE A 146 -6.67 22.18 13.22
C PHE A 146 -8.13 21.99 13.70
N GLY A 147 -8.34 21.39 14.88
CA GLY A 147 -9.66 21.29 15.53
C GLY A 147 -10.65 20.31 14.89
N LYS A 148 -10.18 19.44 13.99
CA LYS A 148 -10.99 18.42 13.31
C LYS A 148 -10.98 17.06 14.02
N PHE A 149 -10.15 16.87 15.05
CA PHE A 149 -10.04 15.61 15.77
C PHE A 149 -9.75 15.80 17.27
N SER A 150 -10.19 14.86 18.11
CA SER A 150 -10.01 14.95 19.57
C SER A 150 -8.58 14.62 19.99
N TRP A 151 -7.91 15.57 20.65
CA TRP A 151 -6.58 15.38 21.23
C TRP A 151 -6.47 14.17 22.17
N ARG A 152 -7.53 13.84 22.90
CA ARG A 152 -7.56 12.68 23.82
C ARG A 152 -7.36 11.35 23.09
N LYS A 153 -7.70 11.29 21.80
CA LYS A 153 -7.61 10.07 20.99
C LYS A 153 -6.27 9.93 20.28
N VAL A 154 -5.53 11.03 20.10
CA VAL A 154 -4.29 11.07 19.30
C VAL A 154 -3.26 10.02 19.76
N PRO A 155 -2.91 9.89 21.05
CA PRO A 155 -1.91 8.90 21.48
C PRO A 155 -2.33 7.46 21.16
N GLY A 156 -3.61 7.13 21.36
CA GLY A 156 -4.13 5.79 21.08
C GLY A 156 -4.19 5.48 19.59
N TYR A 157 -4.54 6.46 18.74
CA TYR A 157 -4.50 6.29 17.28
C TYR A 157 -3.06 6.04 16.81
N MET A 158 -2.10 6.86 17.26
CA MET A 158 -0.69 6.70 16.90
C MET A 158 -0.16 5.33 17.34
N PHE A 159 -0.46 4.91 18.57
CA PHE A 159 -0.08 3.59 19.07
C PHE A 159 -0.67 2.46 18.22
N ALA A 160 -1.97 2.51 17.90
CA ALA A 160 -2.63 1.52 17.06
C ALA A 160 -2.01 1.45 15.66
N GLN A 161 -1.72 2.59 15.05
CA GLN A 161 -1.08 2.68 13.73
C GLN A 161 0.33 2.07 13.75
N PHE A 162 1.18 2.43 14.72
CA PHE A 162 2.52 1.86 14.85
C PHE A 162 2.48 0.35 15.05
N LEU A 163 1.58 -0.14 15.90
CA LEU A 163 1.43 -1.56 16.19
C LEU A 163 0.90 -2.33 14.97
N GLY A 164 -0.06 -1.76 14.23
CA GLY A 164 -0.59 -2.34 12.98
C GLY A 164 0.49 -2.46 11.91
N ALA A 165 1.31 -1.41 11.75
CA ALA A 165 2.42 -1.39 10.82
C ALA A 165 3.51 -2.43 11.18
N PHE A 166 3.86 -2.54 12.48
CA PHE A 166 4.77 -3.57 12.98
C PHE A 166 4.24 -4.98 12.71
N ALA A 167 2.96 -5.24 13.01
CA ALA A 167 2.34 -6.56 12.83
C ALA A 167 2.28 -6.96 11.35
N ALA A 168 2.03 -6.02 10.44
CA ALA A 168 2.05 -6.28 9.00
C ALA A 168 3.45 -6.67 8.52
N ALA A 169 4.49 -5.94 8.93
CA ALA A 169 5.87 -6.26 8.59
C ALA A 169 6.27 -7.66 9.09
N ALA A 170 5.93 -8.01 10.34
CA ALA A 170 6.17 -9.34 10.90
C ALA A 170 5.43 -10.45 10.12
N THR A 171 4.19 -10.19 9.73
CA THR A 171 3.37 -11.14 8.95
C THR A 171 3.97 -11.36 7.55
N LEU A 172 4.34 -10.28 6.86
CA LEU A 172 4.98 -10.34 5.56
C LEU A 172 6.33 -11.06 5.60
N TYR A 173 7.12 -10.85 6.65
CA TYR A 173 8.36 -11.61 6.83
C TYR A 173 8.09 -13.11 6.90
N GLY A 174 7.04 -13.53 7.61
CA GLY A 174 6.59 -14.93 7.63
C GLY A 174 6.23 -15.45 6.24
N ILE A 175 5.51 -14.66 5.44
CA ILE A 175 5.12 -15.03 4.06
C ILE A 175 6.34 -15.20 3.14
N PHE A 176 7.33 -14.30 3.25
CA PHE A 176 8.48 -14.26 2.36
C PHE A 176 9.74 -14.94 2.95
N LYS A 177 9.66 -15.61 4.11
CA LYS A 177 10.83 -16.10 4.86
C LYS A 177 11.82 -16.90 4.01
N ASP A 178 11.31 -17.81 3.20
CA ASP A 178 12.13 -18.67 2.34
C ASP A 178 12.76 -17.87 1.18
N GLN A 179 12.03 -16.91 0.60
CA GLN A 179 12.56 -16.05 -0.47
C GLN A 179 13.71 -15.17 0.05
N PHE A 180 13.56 -14.72 1.28
CA PHE A 180 14.59 -14.04 2.03
C PHE A 180 15.85 -14.91 2.17
N ASP A 181 15.74 -16.19 2.56
CA ASP A 181 16.90 -17.10 2.68
C ASP A 181 17.54 -17.42 1.32
N VAL A 182 16.74 -17.58 0.27
CA VAL A 182 17.23 -17.79 -1.10
C VAL A 182 18.01 -16.57 -1.60
N PHE A 183 17.54 -15.35 -1.27
CA PHE A 183 18.12 -14.11 -1.76
C PHE A 183 19.45 -13.74 -1.09
N ASP A 184 19.54 -13.88 0.24
CA ASP A 184 20.71 -13.46 1.02
C ASP A 184 21.53 -14.61 1.65
N GLY A 185 21.17 -15.86 1.33
CA GLY A 185 21.84 -17.05 1.87
C GLY A 185 21.67 -17.24 3.38
N GLY A 186 20.63 -16.61 3.97
CA GLY A 186 20.39 -16.58 5.41
C GLY A 186 21.17 -15.50 6.15
N ASN A 187 22.00 -14.72 5.46
CA ASN A 187 22.77 -13.64 6.06
C ASN A 187 22.07 -12.27 5.88
N ARG A 188 21.32 -11.88 6.90
CA ARG A 188 20.50 -10.66 6.89
C ARG A 188 21.37 -9.41 6.84
N GLN A 189 21.18 -8.63 5.78
CA GLN A 189 21.87 -7.35 5.59
C GLN A 189 20.83 -6.25 5.37
N LEU A 190 21.02 -5.11 6.02
CA LEU A 190 20.14 -3.96 5.83
C LEU A 190 20.27 -3.40 4.41
N MET A 191 21.50 -3.19 3.96
CA MET A 191 21.85 -2.54 2.70
C MET A 191 22.96 -3.28 1.97
N GLY A 192 23.11 -3.02 0.67
CA GLY A 192 24.10 -3.67 -0.19
C GLY A 192 23.45 -4.48 -1.31
N PRO A 193 24.23 -5.26 -2.07
CA PRO A 193 23.72 -6.06 -3.19
C PRO A 193 22.64 -7.08 -2.80
N GLN A 194 22.72 -7.59 -1.57
CA GLN A 194 21.73 -8.50 -0.95
C GLN A 194 20.97 -7.83 0.20
N GLY A 195 21.00 -6.49 0.26
CA GLY A 195 20.32 -5.73 1.30
C GLY A 195 18.81 -5.78 1.12
N THR A 196 18.10 -6.13 2.19
CA THR A 196 16.62 -6.27 2.18
C THR A 196 15.92 -5.25 3.08
N GLY A 197 16.67 -4.32 3.68
CA GLY A 197 16.13 -3.30 4.60
C GLY A 197 15.11 -2.35 3.96
N GLY A 198 15.23 -2.11 2.65
CA GLY A 198 14.31 -1.26 1.89
C GLY A 198 12.89 -1.82 1.72
N ILE A 199 12.68 -3.10 2.05
CA ILE A 199 11.33 -3.71 2.09
C ILE A 199 10.49 -3.08 3.20
N TRP A 200 11.11 -2.79 4.34
CA TRP A 200 10.38 -2.44 5.57
C TRP A 200 10.21 -0.93 5.75
N CYS A 201 11.30 -0.19 5.58
CA CYS A 201 11.33 1.24 5.91
C CYS A 201 12.18 2.01 4.92
N THR A 202 12.02 3.33 4.91
CA THR A 202 12.63 4.15 3.88
C THR A 202 14.03 4.61 4.28
N TYR A 203 14.85 4.81 3.27
CA TYR A 203 16.20 5.34 3.39
C TYR A 203 16.45 6.31 2.26
N ALA A 204 17.19 7.39 2.53
CA ALA A 204 17.65 8.29 1.49
C ALA A 204 18.45 7.53 0.43
N LYS A 205 18.22 7.84 -0.84
CA LYS A 205 19.08 7.32 -1.91
C LYS A 205 20.51 7.82 -1.75
N PRO A 206 21.52 7.03 -2.20
CA PRO A 206 22.90 7.49 -2.23
C PRO A 206 23.04 8.85 -2.92
N GLY A 207 23.79 9.75 -2.30
CA GLY A 207 23.97 11.13 -2.77
C GLY A 207 22.93 12.14 -2.27
N ASN A 208 21.82 11.70 -1.68
CA ASN A 208 20.81 12.62 -1.12
C ASN A 208 21.14 12.98 0.35
N GLY A 209 21.31 14.27 0.63
CA GLY A 209 21.58 14.77 1.97
C GLY A 209 20.33 14.79 2.87
N LYS A 210 20.54 14.84 4.19
CA LYS A 210 19.43 14.89 5.17
C LYS A 210 18.52 16.10 4.99
N PHE A 211 19.09 17.27 4.65
CA PHE A 211 18.32 18.49 4.42
C PHE A 211 17.32 18.33 3.26
N PHE A 212 17.80 17.90 2.09
CA PHE A 212 16.92 17.69 0.92
C PHE A 212 15.97 16.50 1.11
N SER A 213 16.36 15.51 1.90
CA SER A 213 15.45 14.44 2.31
C SER A 213 14.30 14.98 3.18
N ALA A 214 14.61 15.80 4.18
CA ALA A 214 13.61 16.45 5.02
C ALA A 214 12.70 17.36 4.22
N PHE A 215 13.25 18.16 3.31
CA PHE A 215 12.48 18.98 2.38
C PHE A 215 11.50 18.14 1.55
N SER A 216 11.96 17.02 0.99
CA SER A 216 11.09 16.12 0.21
C SER A 216 9.96 15.55 1.06
N GLU A 217 10.22 15.08 2.28
CA GLU A 217 9.17 14.53 3.16
C GLU A 217 8.16 15.62 3.58
N ILE A 218 8.61 16.85 3.85
CA ILE A 218 7.73 17.99 4.13
C ILE A 218 6.83 18.27 2.93
N VAL A 219 7.41 18.44 1.73
CA VAL A 219 6.64 18.81 0.53
C VAL A 219 5.66 17.71 0.14
N ASN A 220 6.10 16.45 0.11
CA ASN A 220 5.23 15.32 -0.26
C ASN A 220 4.07 15.16 0.73
N THR A 221 4.32 15.32 2.03
CA THR A 221 3.25 15.25 3.03
C THR A 221 2.35 16.49 3.00
N ALA A 222 2.88 17.66 2.66
CA ALA A 222 2.07 18.86 2.45
C ALA A 222 1.12 18.70 1.26
N ILE A 223 1.60 18.19 0.13
CA ILE A 223 0.77 17.86 -1.05
C ILE A 223 -0.30 16.83 -0.67
N LEU A 224 0.08 15.79 0.09
CA LEU A 224 -0.86 14.77 0.57
C LEU A 224 -2.02 15.41 1.33
N LEU A 225 -1.75 16.21 2.37
CA LEU A 225 -2.81 16.78 3.21
C LEU A 225 -3.59 17.90 2.51
N PHE A 226 -2.92 18.70 1.68
CA PHE A 226 -3.56 19.72 0.86
C PHE A 226 -4.62 19.10 -0.07
N ILE A 227 -4.25 18.04 -0.79
CA ILE A 227 -5.16 17.37 -1.72
C ILE A 227 -6.24 16.60 -0.96
N ILE A 228 -5.91 15.88 0.12
CA ILE A 228 -6.92 15.19 0.96
C ILE A 228 -8.01 16.16 1.42
N PHE A 229 -7.63 17.35 1.91
CA PHE A 229 -8.60 18.35 2.34
C PHE A 229 -9.40 18.91 1.16
N SER A 230 -8.78 19.09 -0.01
CA SER A 230 -9.46 19.58 -1.21
C SER A 230 -10.49 18.58 -1.76
N ILE A 231 -10.12 17.31 -1.89
CA ILE A 231 -11.01 16.26 -2.43
C ILE A 231 -12.05 15.77 -1.41
N GLY A 232 -11.87 16.11 -0.14
CA GLY A 232 -12.83 15.83 0.94
C GLY A 232 -13.79 16.99 1.24
N ASP A 233 -13.63 18.15 0.61
CA ASP A 233 -14.46 19.33 0.86
C ASP A 233 -15.70 19.36 -0.05
N ASP A 234 -16.89 19.27 0.55
CA ASP A 234 -18.18 19.32 -0.14
C ASP A 234 -18.49 20.66 -0.84
N ARG A 235 -17.67 21.69 -0.62
CA ARG A 235 -17.77 22.99 -1.32
C ARG A 235 -16.99 23.02 -2.65
N LEU A 236 -16.09 22.05 -2.88
CA LEU A 236 -15.27 21.95 -4.08
C LEU A 236 -15.81 20.86 -5.02
N THR A 237 -14.91 20.13 -5.69
CA THR A 237 -15.21 18.91 -6.45
C THR A 237 -14.83 17.69 -5.61
N PRO A 238 -15.65 17.29 -4.60
CA PRO A 238 -15.30 16.21 -3.70
C PRO A 238 -15.38 14.85 -4.39
N ALA A 239 -14.53 13.91 -3.96
CA ALA A 239 -14.53 12.53 -4.43
C ALA A 239 -15.74 11.71 -3.92
N LYS A 240 -16.41 12.16 -2.86
CA LYS A 240 -17.60 11.53 -2.25
C LYS A 240 -17.38 10.02 -2.00
N HIS A 241 -18.17 9.16 -2.63
CA HIS A 241 -18.11 7.69 -2.48
C HIS A 241 -16.80 7.07 -3.01
N HIS A 242 -16.02 7.83 -3.79
CA HIS A 242 -14.73 7.39 -4.33
C HIS A 242 -13.53 7.92 -3.53
N LEU A 243 -13.76 8.52 -2.36
CA LEU A 243 -12.71 9.12 -1.55
C LEU A 243 -11.53 8.16 -1.24
N PRO A 244 -11.74 6.88 -0.83
CA PRO A 244 -10.65 5.93 -0.65
C PRO A 244 -9.77 5.72 -1.89
N ILE A 245 -10.38 5.55 -3.08
CA ILE A 245 -9.65 5.39 -4.34
C ILE A 245 -8.90 6.67 -4.70
N ALA A 246 -9.53 7.84 -4.55
CA ALA A 246 -8.89 9.11 -4.85
C ALA A 246 -7.64 9.36 -3.98
N ILE A 247 -7.70 9.00 -2.69
CA ILE A 247 -6.54 9.07 -1.79
C ILE A 247 -5.46 8.05 -2.18
N GLY A 248 -5.84 6.84 -2.59
CA GLY A 248 -4.89 5.86 -3.13
C GLY A 248 -4.17 6.34 -4.39
N LEU A 249 -4.91 6.93 -5.33
CA LEU A 249 -4.36 7.53 -6.55
C LEU A 249 -3.43 8.72 -6.25
N LEU A 250 -3.75 9.51 -5.22
CA LEU A 250 -2.88 10.58 -4.75
C LEU A 250 -1.53 10.04 -4.24
N VAL A 251 -1.54 8.98 -3.44
CA VAL A 251 -0.29 8.35 -2.97
C VAL A 251 0.48 7.71 -4.11
N PHE A 252 -0.20 7.06 -5.06
CA PHE A 252 0.43 6.58 -6.29
C PHE A 252 1.11 7.71 -7.07
N ALA A 253 0.45 8.86 -7.23
CA ALA A 253 1.01 10.01 -7.92
C ALA A 253 2.24 10.58 -7.20
N ILE A 254 2.16 10.78 -5.87
CA ILE A 254 3.31 11.24 -5.06
C ILE A 254 4.49 10.27 -5.20
N GLY A 255 4.24 8.97 -5.03
CA GLY A 255 5.28 7.95 -5.14
C GLY A 255 5.95 7.95 -6.51
N THR A 256 5.16 8.04 -7.58
CA THR A 256 5.68 8.00 -8.96
C THR A 256 6.45 9.28 -9.33
N CYS A 257 6.03 10.45 -8.85
CA CYS A 257 6.64 11.72 -9.21
C CYS A 257 7.88 12.08 -8.38
N THR A 258 7.85 11.87 -7.06
CA THR A 258 8.90 12.38 -6.15
C THR A 258 9.43 11.30 -5.22
N GLY A 259 8.87 10.10 -5.24
CA GLY A 259 9.20 9.08 -4.27
C GLY A 259 10.61 8.50 -4.35
N TRP A 260 11.29 8.63 -5.49
CA TRP A 260 12.60 8.01 -5.70
C TRP A 260 13.66 8.47 -4.68
N VAL A 261 13.64 9.75 -4.25
CA VAL A 261 14.72 10.35 -3.45
C VAL A 261 14.75 9.92 -1.99
N THR A 262 13.58 9.65 -1.38
CA THR A 262 13.43 9.30 0.04
C THR A 262 12.55 8.07 0.28
N GLY A 263 11.93 7.50 -0.75
CA GLY A 263 10.93 6.45 -0.60
C GLY A 263 9.54 6.95 -0.19
N TYR A 264 9.28 8.26 -0.30
CA TYR A 264 7.98 8.92 0.01
C TYR A 264 7.34 8.37 1.28
N ALA A 265 8.04 8.45 2.42
CA ALA A 265 7.53 7.86 3.64
C ALA A 265 6.17 8.45 4.02
N ILE A 266 6.07 9.79 4.04
CA ILE A 266 4.87 10.64 4.21
C ILE A 266 3.92 10.28 5.38
N ASN A 267 4.32 9.28 6.17
CA ASN A 267 3.55 8.61 7.19
C ASN A 267 4.53 8.02 8.21
N PRO A 268 4.61 8.58 9.43
CA PRO A 268 5.50 8.09 10.46
C PRO A 268 5.24 6.63 10.85
N ALA A 269 4.00 6.14 10.82
CA ALA A 269 3.69 4.75 11.16
C ALA A 269 4.16 3.77 10.09
N ARG A 270 4.05 4.17 8.81
CA ARG A 270 4.52 3.40 7.66
C ARG A 270 6.02 3.14 7.69
N ASP A 271 6.77 4.03 8.31
CA ASP A 271 8.22 3.88 8.45
C ASP A 271 8.60 3.26 9.80
N PHE A 272 8.13 3.84 10.90
CA PHE A 272 8.59 3.48 12.24
C PHE A 272 8.19 2.06 12.66
N GLY A 273 6.96 1.62 12.41
CA GLY A 273 6.51 0.28 12.80
C GLY A 273 7.35 -0.83 12.16
N PRO A 274 7.47 -0.87 10.83
CA PRO A 274 8.32 -1.82 10.12
C PRO A 274 9.81 -1.63 10.44
N ARG A 275 10.27 -0.40 10.68
CA ARG A 275 11.66 -0.13 11.10
C ARG A 275 11.96 -0.79 12.44
N VAL A 276 11.07 -0.68 13.42
CA VAL A 276 11.20 -1.38 14.71
C VAL A 276 11.22 -2.89 14.50
N PHE A 277 10.30 -3.44 13.69
CA PHE A 277 10.33 -4.86 13.34
C PHE A 277 11.68 -5.28 12.74
N SER A 278 12.20 -4.49 11.80
CA SER A 278 13.44 -4.81 11.08
C SER A 278 14.67 -4.86 11.98
N THR A 279 14.63 -4.31 13.20
CA THR A 279 15.73 -4.46 14.18
C THR A 279 15.92 -5.90 14.65
N ILE A 280 14.87 -6.73 14.58
CA ILE A 280 14.95 -8.17 14.86
C ILE A 280 15.83 -8.86 13.80
N LEU A 281 15.84 -8.34 12.57
CA LEU A 281 16.58 -8.92 11.44
C LEU A 281 17.99 -8.35 11.30
N TYR A 282 18.18 -7.06 11.61
CA TYR A 282 19.41 -6.32 11.29
C TYR A 282 20.05 -5.64 12.52
N GLY A 283 19.60 -5.95 13.74
CA GLY A 283 20.10 -5.31 14.95
C GLY A 283 19.80 -3.81 15.00
N SER A 284 20.77 -2.99 15.40
CA SER A 284 20.62 -1.53 15.52
C SER A 284 20.61 -0.77 14.18
N ASP A 285 21.01 -1.43 13.09
CA ASP A 285 21.26 -0.80 11.79
C ASP A 285 20.09 0.05 11.26
N PRO A 286 18.81 -0.37 11.40
CA PRO A 286 17.69 0.44 10.92
C PRO A 286 17.60 1.84 11.56
N PHE A 287 18.21 2.05 12.73
CA PHE A 287 18.22 3.33 13.45
C PHE A 287 19.56 4.07 13.40
N THR A 288 20.64 3.42 12.95
CA THR A 288 21.98 4.03 12.85
C THR A 288 22.36 4.36 11.40
N PHE A 289 21.82 3.63 10.43
CA PHE A 289 22.12 3.82 9.00
C PHE A 289 21.79 5.23 8.50
N GLY A 290 22.55 5.70 7.51
CA GLY A 290 22.41 7.05 6.94
C GLY A 290 22.68 8.17 7.96
N GLY A 291 23.47 7.88 8.99
CA GLY A 291 23.73 8.78 10.11
C GLY A 291 22.45 9.06 10.89
N HIS A 292 21.73 8.02 11.31
CA HIS A 292 20.43 8.12 11.96
C HIS A 292 19.33 8.71 11.07
N TYR A 293 19.21 8.25 9.83
CA TYR A 293 18.21 8.78 8.88
C TYR A 293 16.76 8.71 9.40
N PHE A 294 16.44 7.75 10.27
CA PHE A 294 15.09 7.46 10.77
C PHE A 294 14.32 8.68 11.30
N TRP A 295 14.99 9.70 11.83
CA TRP A 295 14.29 10.88 12.36
C TRP A 295 13.58 11.66 11.25
N VAL A 296 14.05 11.59 10.00
CA VAL A 296 13.47 12.30 8.85
C VAL A 296 12.04 11.82 8.59
N PRO A 297 11.79 10.55 8.22
CA PRO A 297 10.42 10.05 8.00
C PRO A 297 9.58 10.01 9.30
N LEU A 298 10.22 9.96 10.47
CA LEU A 298 9.51 9.97 11.75
C LEU A 298 8.93 11.35 12.10
N THR A 299 9.60 12.45 11.72
CA THR A 299 9.25 13.80 12.22
C THR A 299 8.81 14.77 11.13
N MET A 300 9.40 14.73 9.94
CA MET A 300 9.15 15.69 8.88
C MET A 300 7.74 15.61 8.28
N PRO A 301 7.08 14.43 8.22
CA PRO A 301 5.68 14.36 7.82
C PRO A 301 4.73 15.20 8.70
N PHE A 302 5.00 15.37 10.01
CA PHE A 302 4.16 16.21 10.86
C PHE A 302 4.18 17.68 10.41
N VAL A 303 5.37 18.20 10.07
CA VAL A 303 5.55 19.56 9.56
C VAL A 303 4.84 19.71 8.21
N GLY A 304 5.05 18.77 7.29
CA GLY A 304 4.39 18.77 6.00
C GLY A 304 2.87 18.70 6.11
N ALA A 305 2.33 17.82 6.94
CA ALA A 305 0.89 17.69 7.14
C ALA A 305 0.25 18.99 7.64
N CYS A 306 0.89 19.68 8.58
CA CYS A 306 0.40 20.97 9.08
C CYS A 306 0.47 22.06 7.99
N LEU A 307 1.58 22.11 7.24
CA LEU A 307 1.75 23.04 6.13
C LEU A 307 0.70 22.82 5.04
N GLY A 308 0.42 21.57 4.67
CA GLY A 308 -0.58 21.24 3.66
C GLY A 308 -1.98 21.70 4.02
N ILE A 309 -2.41 21.46 5.26
CA ILE A 309 -3.70 21.95 5.76
C ILE A 309 -3.74 23.49 5.79
N PHE A 310 -2.67 24.12 6.27
CA PHE A 310 -2.58 25.58 6.30
C PHE A 310 -2.70 26.19 4.90
N VAL A 311 -1.95 25.66 3.92
CA VAL A 311 -2.00 26.13 2.52
C VAL A 311 -3.40 25.94 1.94
N TYR A 312 -4.07 24.81 2.19
CA TYR A 312 -5.45 24.61 1.76
C TYR A 312 -6.40 25.64 2.41
N GLN A 313 -6.27 25.87 3.73
CA GLN A 313 -7.10 26.85 4.45
C GLN A 313 -6.90 28.28 3.95
N PHE A 314 -5.68 28.65 3.61
CA PHE A 314 -5.34 30.00 3.20
C PHE A 314 -5.70 30.29 1.74
N PHE A 315 -5.44 29.35 0.83
CA PHE A 315 -5.54 29.60 -0.61
C PHE A 315 -6.80 29.02 -1.27
N ILE A 316 -7.39 27.96 -0.73
CA ILE A 316 -8.43 27.18 -1.42
C ILE A 316 -9.78 27.22 -0.71
N LEU A 317 -9.77 27.23 0.63
CA LEU A 317 -10.97 27.14 1.45
C LEU A 317 -12.06 28.11 1.01
N PRO A 318 -13.19 27.64 0.44
CA PRO A 318 -14.25 28.52 -0.01
C PRO A 318 -14.97 29.17 1.16
N GLU A 319 -15.52 30.36 0.94
CA GLU A 319 -16.37 31.03 1.91
C GLU A 319 -17.52 30.12 2.38
N PRO A 320 -17.98 30.27 3.64
CA PRO A 320 -19.16 29.54 4.10
C PRO A 320 -20.34 29.80 3.17
N LYS A 321 -21.08 28.75 2.78
CA LYS A 321 -22.35 28.96 2.06
C LYS A 321 -23.24 29.85 2.94
N PRO A 322 -23.84 30.93 2.40
CA PRO A 322 -24.78 31.72 3.16
C PRO A 322 -25.89 30.81 3.68
N LYS A 323 -26.27 30.99 4.95
CA LYS A 323 -27.44 30.29 5.49
C LYS A 323 -28.61 30.64 4.57
N LYS A 324 -29.34 29.63 4.10
CA LYS A 324 -30.64 29.88 3.49
C LYS A 324 -31.53 30.41 4.62
N ASP A 325 -31.91 31.67 4.52
CA ASP A 325 -32.96 32.29 5.34
C ASP A 325 -34.30 31.56 5.12
#